data_AF-A0A953CNT6-F1
#
_entry.id   AF-A0A953CNT6-F1
#
_cell.length_a   1.000
_cell.length_b   1.000
_cell.length_c   1.000
_cell.angle_alpha   90.00
_cell.angle_beta   90.00
_cell.angle_gamma   90.00
#
_symmetry.space_group_name_H-M   'P 1'
#
loop_
_entity.id
_entity.type
_entity.pdbx_description
1 polymer ?
#
loop_
_entity_poly.entity_id
_entity_poly.type
_entity_poly.pdbx_seq_one_letter_code
_entity_poly.pdbx_strand_id
1 'polypeptide(L)'
;MYLPPQFQAKDPAIAPALMRQHPFAQLITTDDDGFPFVTPLPLHLIEEGEQLVLLGHVARPNPQAAHLRARPNALVVFQGPHAYMTPRVYPDLARVPTWSYLMVQARVAATFIDSFEDKDRLLKHLIHDHDPAYAAQWRALPEDFQHKLMQGIHAFELRVTSLQCKVKLNQHRPESHAAMLAAYEQGNPDERALAGWMRRLNLTGAAP
;
A
#
# COMPACT_ATOMS: atom_id res chain seq x y z
N MET A 1 -14.35 0.82 1.30
CA MET A 1 -14.30 -0.66 1.38
C MET A 1 -15.36 -1.18 2.35
N TYR A 2 -15.95 -2.37 2.10
CA TYR A 2 -16.76 -3.06 3.11
C TYR A 2 -15.85 -3.62 4.22
N LEU A 3 -16.04 -3.11 5.44
CA LEU A 3 -15.12 -3.32 6.56
C LEU A 3 -15.88 -3.80 7.81
N PRO A 4 -16.17 -5.11 7.91
CA PRO A 4 -16.70 -5.69 9.14
C PRO A 4 -15.80 -5.42 10.35
N PRO A 5 -16.36 -5.16 11.55
CA PRO A 5 -15.58 -4.77 12.73
C PRO A 5 -14.45 -5.74 13.10
N GLN A 6 -14.65 -7.04 12.90
CA GLN A 6 -13.64 -8.08 13.19
C GLN A 6 -12.43 -8.06 12.25
N PHE A 7 -12.51 -7.36 11.12
CA PHE A 7 -11.44 -7.23 10.13
C PHE A 7 -10.88 -5.80 10.05
N GLN A 8 -11.45 -4.86 10.80
CA GLN A 8 -10.91 -3.51 10.91
C GLN A 8 -9.65 -3.54 11.77
N ALA A 9 -8.53 -3.07 11.22
CA ALA A 9 -7.34 -2.84 12.03
C ALA A 9 -7.62 -1.77 13.09
N LYS A 10 -7.36 -2.09 14.36
CA LYS A 10 -7.58 -1.18 15.49
C LYS A 10 -6.34 -0.39 15.86
N ASP A 11 -5.17 -0.98 15.64
CA ASP A 11 -3.88 -0.33 15.88
C ASP A 11 -3.55 0.60 14.69
N PRO A 12 -3.40 1.92 14.92
CA PRO A 12 -3.10 2.88 13.86
C PRO A 12 -1.75 2.61 13.17
N ALA A 13 -0.82 1.89 13.79
CA ALA A 13 0.47 1.56 13.20
C ALA A 13 0.40 0.48 12.09
N ILE A 14 -0.71 -0.26 12.01
CA ILE A 14 -0.86 -1.36 11.04
C ILE A 14 -0.94 -0.83 9.61
N ALA A 15 -1.70 0.24 9.38
CA ALA A 15 -1.89 0.78 8.04
C ALA A 15 -0.58 1.38 7.47
N PRO A 16 0.14 2.28 8.18
CA PRO A 16 1.45 2.78 7.72
C PRO A 16 2.45 1.66 7.47
N ALA A 17 2.50 0.65 8.34
CA ALA A 17 3.41 -0.47 8.14
C ALA A 17 3.08 -1.28 6.89
N LEU A 18 1.79 -1.51 6.62
CA LEU A 18 1.35 -2.20 5.41
C LEU A 18 1.66 -1.38 4.15
N MET A 19 1.44 -0.07 4.18
CA MET A 19 1.75 0.84 3.07
C MET A 19 3.24 0.84 2.74
N ARG A 20 4.12 0.88 3.76
CA ARG A 20 5.58 0.79 3.58
C ARG A 20 6.07 -0.56 3.07
N GLN A 21 5.44 -1.65 3.51
CA GLN A 21 5.78 -3.00 3.04
C GLN A 21 5.30 -3.28 1.61
N HIS A 22 4.24 -2.59 1.15
CA HIS A 22 3.65 -2.77 -0.17
C HIS A 22 3.47 -1.44 -0.91
N PRO A 23 4.57 -0.69 -1.17
CA PRO A 23 4.49 0.70 -1.64
C PRO A 23 4.03 0.85 -3.09
N PHE A 24 4.02 -0.23 -3.88
CA PHE A 24 3.50 -0.25 -5.24
C PHE A 24 1.96 -0.28 -5.22
N ALA A 25 1.38 0.90 -5.07
CA ALA A 25 -0.04 1.13 -4.90
C ALA A 25 -0.76 1.30 -6.24
N GLN A 26 -2.10 1.29 -6.19
CA GLN A 26 -2.95 1.71 -7.30
C GLN A 26 -3.55 3.07 -6.97
N LEU A 27 -3.23 4.09 -7.78
CA LEU A 27 -3.89 5.39 -7.73
C LEU A 27 -5.08 5.40 -8.69
N ILE A 28 -6.24 5.71 -8.16
CA ILE A 28 -7.53 5.63 -8.85
C ILE A 28 -8.14 7.03 -8.88
N THR A 29 -8.34 7.55 -10.08
CA THR A 29 -9.00 8.83 -10.38
C THR A 29 -10.23 8.57 -11.23
N THR A 30 -10.97 9.63 -11.56
CA THR A 30 -12.08 9.58 -12.52
C THR A 30 -11.69 10.36 -13.77
N ASP A 31 -11.80 9.72 -14.94
CA ASP A 31 -11.59 10.37 -16.24
C ASP A 31 -12.73 11.36 -16.58
N ASP A 32 -12.69 11.95 -17.77
CA ASP A 32 -13.68 12.94 -18.21
C ASP A 32 -15.06 12.34 -18.50
N ASP A 33 -15.15 11.03 -18.77
CA ASP A 33 -16.40 10.31 -18.98
C ASP A 33 -17.04 9.84 -17.67
N GLY A 34 -16.36 10.03 -16.54
CA GLY A 34 -16.82 9.55 -15.23
C GLY A 34 -16.38 8.13 -14.90
N PHE A 35 -15.53 7.49 -15.72
CA PHE A 35 -15.05 6.13 -15.50
C PHE A 35 -13.75 6.11 -14.67
N PRO A 36 -13.50 5.04 -13.87
CA PRO A 36 -12.25 4.94 -13.10
C PRO A 36 -11.02 4.79 -14.00
N PHE A 37 -10.03 5.66 -13.78
CA PHE A 37 -8.70 5.56 -14.37
C PHE A 37 -7.69 5.12 -13.31
N VAL A 38 -6.88 4.11 -13.60
CA VAL A 38 -5.99 3.45 -12.63
C VAL A 38 -4.55 3.46 -13.14
N THR A 39 -3.62 3.93 -12.31
CA THR A 39 -2.17 3.71 -12.53
C THR A 39 -1.58 3.00 -11.31
N PRO A 40 -0.91 1.85 -11.51
CA PRO A 40 -0.01 1.27 -10.52
C PRO A 40 1.31 2.07 -10.45
N LEU A 41 1.71 2.50 -9.25
CA LEU A 41 2.93 3.28 -9.05
C LEU A 41 3.46 3.14 -7.61
N PRO A 42 4.78 3.29 -7.38
CA PRO A 42 5.33 3.38 -6.04
C PRO A 42 4.91 4.71 -5.38
N LEU A 43 4.54 4.63 -4.10
CA LEU A 43 4.24 5.79 -3.26
C LEU A 43 5.06 5.73 -1.97
N HIS A 44 5.74 6.82 -1.65
CA HIS A 44 6.46 6.98 -0.39
C HIS A 44 5.53 7.58 0.67
N LEU A 45 5.49 6.99 1.86
CA LEU A 45 4.66 7.48 2.97
C LEU A 45 5.48 8.38 3.92
N ILE A 46 5.01 9.62 4.09
CA ILE A 46 5.46 10.57 5.10
C ILE A 46 4.41 10.66 6.21
N GLU A 47 4.88 10.72 7.46
CA GLU A 47 4.07 11.01 8.65
C GLU A 47 4.43 12.41 9.16
N GLU A 48 3.50 13.35 9.04
CA GLU A 48 3.62 14.74 9.52
C GLU A 48 2.76 14.90 10.77
N GLY A 49 3.32 14.54 11.93
CA GLY A 49 2.52 14.36 13.14
C GLY A 49 1.49 13.24 12.95
N GLU A 50 0.20 13.56 13.03
CA GLU A 50 -0.88 12.60 12.77
C GLU A 50 -1.32 12.54 11.30
N GLN A 51 -0.84 13.46 10.46
CA GLN A 51 -1.21 13.54 9.05
C GLN A 51 -0.35 12.58 8.22
N LEU A 52 -1.00 11.72 7.44
CA LEU A 52 -0.32 10.89 6.45
C LEU A 52 -0.31 11.59 5.09
N VAL A 53 0.86 11.63 4.44
CA VAL A 53 1.05 12.18 3.10
C VAL A 53 1.77 11.15 2.23
N LEU A 54 1.27 10.92 1.02
CA LEU A 54 1.92 10.04 0.06
C LEU A 54 2.58 10.85 -1.05
N LEU A 55 3.87 10.62 -1.27
CA LEU A 55 4.60 11.21 -2.38
C LEU A 55 4.63 10.24 -3.55
N GLY A 56 4.32 10.74 -4.75
CA GLY A 56 4.39 9.97 -5.98
C GLY A 56 4.61 10.83 -7.21
N HIS A 57 4.89 10.17 -8.32
CA HIS A 57 4.95 10.83 -9.61
C HIS A 57 4.45 9.91 -10.73
N VAL A 58 4.04 10.53 -11.83
CA VAL A 58 3.74 9.85 -13.09
C VAL A 58 4.57 10.46 -14.22
N ALA A 59 4.78 9.72 -15.30
CA ALA A 59 5.38 10.27 -16.51
C ALA A 59 4.55 11.45 -17.03
N ARG A 60 5.19 12.48 -17.59
CA ARG A 60 4.53 13.69 -18.09
C ARG A 60 3.37 13.42 -19.07
N PRO A 61 3.45 12.43 -19.99
CA PRO A 61 2.34 12.13 -20.90
C PRO A 61 1.15 11.39 -20.24
N ASN A 62 1.25 10.95 -18.98
CA ASN A 62 0.19 10.19 -18.33
C ASN A 62 -1.04 11.09 -18.08
N PRO A 63 -2.23 10.78 -18.64
CA PRO A 63 -3.41 11.61 -18.51
C PRO A 63 -3.94 11.71 -17.07
N GLN A 64 -3.54 10.80 -16.18
CA GLN A 64 -3.93 10.86 -14.78
C GLN A 64 -3.53 12.16 -14.09
N ALA A 65 -2.45 12.81 -14.54
CA ALA A 65 -2.09 14.13 -14.03
C ALA A 65 -3.16 15.19 -14.37
N ALA A 66 -3.77 15.13 -15.55
CA ALA A 66 -4.88 16.01 -15.92
C ALA A 66 -6.14 15.69 -15.09
N HIS A 67 -6.43 14.41 -14.88
CA HIS A 67 -7.56 13.99 -14.02
C HIS A 67 -7.42 14.54 -12.60
N LEU A 68 -6.24 14.45 -11.99
CA LEU A 68 -5.97 15.00 -10.66
C LEU A 68 -6.07 16.54 -10.62
N ARG A 69 -5.62 17.24 -11.66
CA ARG A 69 -5.74 18.71 -11.72
C ARG A 69 -7.20 19.16 -11.77
N ALA A 70 -8.02 18.48 -12.58
CA ALA A 70 -9.44 18.78 -12.69
C ALA A 70 -10.22 18.35 -11.44
N ARG A 71 -9.83 17.21 -10.85
CA ARG A 71 -10.50 16.56 -9.72
C ARG A 71 -9.44 16.06 -8.73
N PRO A 72 -9.05 16.88 -7.73
CA PRO A 72 -7.91 16.56 -6.86
C PRO A 72 -8.17 15.43 -5.87
N ASN A 73 -9.41 14.94 -5.77
CA ASN A 73 -9.73 13.81 -4.90
C ASN A 73 -9.54 12.48 -5.63
N ALA A 74 -8.82 11.57 -4.98
CA ALA A 74 -8.54 10.24 -5.52
C ALA A 74 -8.65 9.15 -4.45
N LEU A 75 -8.58 7.90 -4.89
CA LEU A 75 -8.50 6.73 -4.03
C LEU A 75 -7.17 6.02 -4.30
N VAL A 76 -6.42 5.73 -3.24
CA VAL A 76 -5.21 4.93 -3.30
C VAL A 76 -5.45 3.59 -2.62
N VAL A 77 -5.04 2.51 -3.28
CA VAL A 77 -5.12 1.14 -2.77
C VAL A 77 -3.73 0.57 -2.60
N PHE A 78 -3.41 0.13 -1.38
CA PHE A 78 -2.23 -0.70 -1.09
C PHE A 78 -2.72 -2.13 -0.85
N GLN A 79 -2.24 -3.05 -1.68
CA GLN A 79 -2.60 -4.47 -1.58
C GLN A 79 -1.50 -5.22 -0.85
N GLY A 80 -1.82 -5.73 0.33
CA GLY A 80 -0.96 -6.62 1.09
C GLY A 80 -1.01 -8.06 0.54
N PRO A 81 -0.31 -8.99 1.22
CA PRO A 81 -0.31 -10.39 0.81
C PRO A 81 -1.73 -10.96 0.90
N HIS A 82 -2.00 -11.96 0.08
CA HIS A 82 -3.30 -12.63 0.05
C HIS A 82 -3.18 -14.09 -0.36
N ALA A 83 -4.07 -14.93 0.14
CA ALA A 83 -4.10 -16.33 -0.24
C ALA A 83 -5.47 -16.95 -0.02
N TYR A 84 -5.80 -17.92 -0.87
CA TYR A 84 -6.91 -18.83 -0.62
C TYR A 84 -6.62 -19.64 0.66
N MET A 85 -7.67 -19.93 1.43
CA MET A 85 -7.58 -20.76 2.62
C MET A 85 -8.63 -21.87 2.57
N THR A 86 -8.14 -23.10 2.63
CA THR A 86 -8.93 -24.32 2.67
C THR A 86 -9.71 -24.44 3.98
N PRO A 87 -10.92 -25.01 4.00
CA PRO A 87 -11.64 -25.27 5.24
C PRO A 87 -11.02 -26.40 6.08
N ARG A 88 -10.00 -27.12 5.57
CA ARG A 88 -9.31 -28.18 6.32
C ARG A 88 -8.52 -27.68 7.55
N VAL A 89 -8.40 -26.37 7.72
CA VAL A 89 -7.79 -25.75 8.92
C VAL A 89 -8.72 -25.72 10.12
N TYR A 90 -10.01 -26.06 9.95
CA TYR A 90 -10.96 -26.15 11.05
C TYR A 90 -11.10 -27.59 11.54
N PRO A 91 -11.44 -27.78 12.84
CA PRO A 91 -11.70 -29.11 13.38
C PRO A 91 -13.03 -29.72 12.90
N ASP A 92 -13.98 -28.92 12.42
CA ASP A 92 -15.27 -29.38 11.94
C ASP A 92 -15.42 -29.33 10.42
N LEU A 93 -16.27 -30.21 9.89
CA LEU A 93 -16.45 -30.39 8.44
C LEU A 93 -17.45 -29.39 7.84
N ALA A 94 -18.32 -28.78 8.65
CA ALA A 94 -19.32 -27.80 8.22
C ALA A 94 -18.69 -26.39 8.11
N ARG A 95 -17.76 -26.23 7.18
CA ARG A 95 -17.02 -24.99 6.94
C ARG A 95 -16.84 -24.71 5.45
N VAL A 96 -16.69 -23.43 5.13
CA VAL A 96 -16.47 -22.94 3.76
C VAL A 96 -15.04 -22.44 3.60
N PRO A 97 -14.45 -22.54 2.40
CA PRO A 97 -13.18 -21.87 2.11
C PRO A 97 -13.31 -20.35 2.20
N THR A 98 -12.18 -19.69 2.33
CA THR A 98 -12.13 -18.21 2.36
C THR A 98 -10.88 -17.70 1.66
N TRP A 99 -10.79 -16.38 1.52
CA TRP A 99 -9.59 -15.67 1.10
C TRP A 99 -9.10 -14.82 2.25
N SER A 100 -7.85 -15.01 2.64
CA SER A 100 -7.14 -14.16 3.59
C SER A 100 -6.42 -13.05 2.83
N TYR A 101 -6.49 -11.82 3.32
CA TYR A 101 -5.81 -10.70 2.69
C TYR A 101 -5.67 -9.50 3.63
N LEU A 102 -4.70 -8.64 3.32
CA LEU A 102 -4.54 -7.33 3.93
C LEU A 102 -4.68 -6.24 2.87
N MET A 103 -5.26 -5.10 3.22
CA MET A 103 -5.49 -3.99 2.29
C MET A 103 -5.60 -2.65 3.02
N VAL A 104 -5.02 -1.59 2.44
CA VAL A 104 -5.32 -0.20 2.81
C VAL A 104 -6.06 0.49 1.66
N GLN A 105 -7.14 1.19 1.97
CA GLN A 105 -7.75 2.20 1.12
C GLN A 105 -7.56 3.58 1.76
N ALA A 106 -6.89 4.48 1.04
CA ALA A 106 -6.73 5.88 1.42
C ALA A 106 -7.51 6.76 0.45
N ARG A 107 -8.47 7.53 0.95
CA ARG A 107 -8.98 8.70 0.20
C ARG A 107 -7.97 9.81 0.37
N VAL A 108 -7.66 10.49 -0.73
CA VAL A 108 -6.61 11.50 -0.74
C VAL A 108 -7.06 12.76 -1.47
N ALA A 109 -6.44 13.88 -1.11
CA ALA A 109 -6.48 15.13 -1.87
C ALA A 109 -5.08 15.42 -2.42
N ALA A 110 -4.97 15.57 -3.74
CA ALA A 110 -3.72 15.77 -4.44
C ALA A 110 -3.31 17.25 -4.50
N THR A 111 -2.02 17.51 -4.40
CA THR A 111 -1.37 18.79 -4.69
C THR A 111 -0.15 18.52 -5.56
N PHE A 112 0.00 19.24 -6.66
CA PHE A 112 1.16 19.04 -7.55
C PHE A 112 2.40 19.72 -6.99
N ILE A 113 3.53 19.06 -7.20
CA ILE A 113 4.86 19.54 -6.86
C ILE A 113 5.52 19.97 -8.16
N ASP A 114 5.89 21.25 -8.26
CA ASP A 114 6.48 21.81 -9.48
C ASP A 114 7.95 22.21 -9.35
N SER A 115 8.41 22.58 -8.14
CA SER A 115 9.81 22.95 -7.87
C SER A 115 10.75 21.78 -8.17
N PHE A 116 11.98 22.10 -8.56
CA PHE A 116 12.99 21.06 -8.79
C PHE A 116 13.36 20.37 -7.48
N GLU A 117 13.53 21.17 -6.42
CA GLU A 117 13.99 20.74 -5.10
C GLU A 117 13.04 19.73 -4.46
N ASP A 118 11.73 19.96 -4.54
CA ASP A 118 10.76 19.01 -3.98
C ASP A 118 10.61 17.74 -4.82
N LYS A 119 10.75 17.84 -6.15
CA LYS A 119 10.78 16.65 -7.02
C LYS A 119 12.00 15.79 -6.75
N ASP A 120 13.16 16.41 -6.59
CA ASP A 120 14.40 15.72 -6.25
C ASP A 120 14.33 15.09 -4.85
N ARG A 121 13.74 15.80 -3.87
CA ARG A 121 13.44 15.23 -2.53
C ARG A 121 12.59 13.98 -2.65
N LEU A 122 11.50 14.03 -3.42
CA LEU A 122 10.64 12.87 -3.68
C LEU A 122 11.42 11.71 -4.29
N LEU A 123 12.19 11.95 -5.37
CA LEU A 123 12.96 10.88 -6.00
C LEU A 123 14.00 10.28 -5.04
N LYS A 124 14.64 11.11 -4.21
CA LYS A 124 15.59 10.64 -3.18
C LYS A 124 14.92 9.74 -2.14
N HIS A 125 13.68 10.01 -1.75
CA HIS A 125 12.92 9.09 -0.91
C HIS A 125 12.69 7.74 -1.58
N LEU A 126 12.23 7.73 -2.85
CA LEU A 126 12.03 6.48 -3.59
C LEU A 126 13.34 5.70 -3.81
N ILE A 127 14.44 6.39 -4.11
CA ILE A 127 15.76 5.77 -4.22
C ILE A 127 16.19 5.18 -2.87
N HIS A 128 16.00 5.91 -1.78
CA HIS A 128 16.32 5.39 -0.44
C HIS A 128 15.54 4.11 -0.11
N ASP A 129 14.25 4.07 -0.44
CA ASP A 129 13.39 2.93 -0.15
C ASP A 129 13.71 1.69 -1.00
N HIS A 130 14.18 1.89 -2.24
CA HIS A 130 14.23 0.81 -3.24
C HIS A 130 15.63 0.46 -3.74
N ASP A 131 16.55 1.42 -3.76
CA ASP A 131 17.95 1.22 -4.19
C ASP A 131 18.90 2.17 -3.44
N PRO A 132 19.09 1.96 -2.12
CA PRO A 132 19.94 2.84 -1.31
C PRO A 132 21.41 2.87 -1.79
N ALA A 133 21.88 1.81 -2.47
CA ALA A 133 23.23 1.75 -3.02
C ALA A 133 23.41 2.71 -4.20
N TYR A 134 22.36 2.92 -5.01
CA TYR A 134 22.36 3.87 -6.13
C TYR A 134 22.39 5.34 -5.70
N ALA A 135 22.04 5.66 -4.46
CA ALA A 135 21.86 7.03 -4.00
C ALA A 135 23.10 7.92 -4.19
N ALA A 136 24.31 7.37 -4.04
CA ALA A 136 25.55 8.11 -4.27
C ALA A 136 25.74 8.45 -5.76
N GLN A 137 25.40 7.51 -6.65
CA GLN A 137 25.47 7.73 -8.09
C GLN A 137 24.45 8.79 -8.54
N TRP A 138 23.20 8.72 -8.05
CA TRP A 138 22.18 9.75 -8.34
C TRP A 138 22.69 11.16 -8.06
N ARG A 139 23.25 11.37 -6.85
CA ARG A 139 23.77 12.68 -6.41
C ARG A 139 24.99 13.17 -7.20
N ALA A 140 25.72 12.26 -7.85
CA ALA A 140 26.90 12.58 -8.66
C ALA A 140 26.55 12.84 -10.13
N LEU A 141 25.29 12.67 -10.55
CA LEU A 141 24.87 13.00 -11.92
C LEU A 141 24.95 14.51 -12.17
N PRO A 142 25.25 14.94 -13.41
CA PRO A 142 25.19 16.34 -13.79
C PRO A 142 23.82 16.98 -13.50
N GLU A 143 23.81 18.21 -12.98
CA GLU A 143 22.59 18.92 -12.61
C GLU A 143 21.63 19.13 -13.79
N ASP A 144 22.18 19.44 -14.97
CA ASP A 144 21.40 19.60 -16.21
C ASP A 144 20.68 18.29 -16.61
N PHE A 145 21.33 17.15 -16.40
CA PHE A 145 20.75 15.83 -16.62
C PHE A 145 19.61 15.55 -15.63
N GLN A 146 19.81 15.82 -14.33
CA GLN A 146 18.76 15.68 -13.31
C GLN A 146 17.56 16.60 -13.62
N HIS A 147 17.81 17.87 -13.95
CA HIS A 147 16.78 18.84 -14.32
C HIS A 147 15.94 18.36 -15.49
N LYS A 148 16.58 17.82 -16.54
CA LYS A 148 15.89 17.27 -17.71
C LYS A 148 14.99 16.09 -17.34
N LEU A 149 15.44 15.18 -16.47
CA LEU A 149 14.61 14.07 -15.99
C LEU A 149 13.40 14.57 -15.18
N MET A 150 13.58 15.59 -14.33
CA MET A 150 12.48 16.17 -13.55
C MET A 150 11.40 16.83 -14.40
N GLN A 151 11.75 17.35 -15.59
CA GLN A 151 10.78 17.86 -16.55
C GLN A 151 9.92 16.74 -17.15
N GLY A 152 10.42 15.49 -17.15
CA GLY A 152 9.74 14.31 -17.70
C GLY A 152 8.65 13.73 -16.81
N ILE A 153 8.40 14.31 -15.63
CA ILE A 153 7.42 13.78 -14.67
C ILE A 153 6.46 14.86 -14.15
N HIS A 154 5.30 14.40 -13.72
CA HIS A 154 4.40 15.13 -12.83
C HIS A 154 4.48 14.52 -11.44
N ALA A 155 5.04 15.26 -10.50
CA ALA A 155 5.11 14.87 -9.08
C ALA A 155 3.94 15.47 -8.30
N PHE A 156 3.52 14.78 -7.25
CA PHE A 156 2.41 15.19 -6.41
C PHE A 156 2.56 14.66 -4.98
N GLU A 157 1.93 15.40 -4.07
CA GLU A 157 1.63 14.97 -2.70
C GLU A 157 0.16 14.59 -2.63
N LEU A 158 -0.14 13.47 -1.97
CA LEU A 158 -1.50 12.98 -1.74
C LEU A 158 -1.75 12.99 -0.24
N ARG A 159 -2.41 14.03 0.25
CA ARG A 159 -2.78 14.15 1.65
C ARG A 159 -3.93 13.19 1.95
N VAL A 160 -3.74 12.27 2.89
CA VAL A 160 -4.77 11.31 3.29
C VAL A 160 -5.89 12.03 4.06
N THR A 161 -7.12 11.91 3.57
CA THR A 161 -8.32 12.50 4.20
C THR A 161 -9.19 11.47 4.90
N SER A 162 -9.06 10.19 4.53
CA SER A 162 -9.72 9.07 5.21
C SER A 162 -8.92 7.80 4.94
N LEU A 163 -8.68 7.02 5.97
CA LEU A 163 -7.92 5.77 5.89
C LEU A 163 -8.79 4.59 6.35
N GLN A 164 -8.80 3.52 5.57
CA GLN A 164 -9.43 2.25 5.93
C GLN A 164 -8.41 1.14 5.78
N CYS A 165 -8.20 0.36 6.84
CA CYS A 165 -7.29 -0.78 6.82
C CYS A 165 -8.04 -2.05 7.20
N LYS A 166 -7.98 -3.03 6.29
CA LYS A 166 -8.59 -4.34 6.45
C LYS A 166 -7.51 -5.39 6.62
N VAL A 167 -7.63 -6.15 7.69
CA VAL A 167 -6.88 -7.36 7.93
C VAL A 167 -7.89 -8.50 8.02
N LYS A 168 -7.92 -9.37 7.03
CA LYS A 168 -8.78 -10.55 7.02
C LYS A 168 -7.91 -11.78 7.18
N LEU A 169 -7.74 -12.22 8.42
CA LEU A 169 -6.93 -13.37 8.83
C LEU A 169 -7.72 -14.28 9.78
N ASN A 170 -9.04 -14.34 9.60
CA ASN A 170 -9.93 -15.23 10.36
C ASN A 170 -9.93 -15.00 11.88
N GLN A 171 -9.81 -13.75 12.33
CA GLN A 171 -9.69 -13.36 13.74
C GLN A 171 -10.86 -13.83 14.63
N HIS A 172 -12.02 -14.07 14.04
CA HIS A 172 -13.24 -14.54 14.71
C HIS A 172 -13.30 -16.08 14.86
N ARG A 173 -12.24 -16.79 14.44
CA ARG A 173 -12.12 -18.25 14.45
C ARG A 173 -10.76 -18.67 15.02
N PRO A 174 -10.51 -18.43 16.31
CA PRO A 174 -9.24 -18.78 16.95
C PRO A 174 -8.88 -20.27 16.83
N GLU A 175 -9.89 -21.14 16.72
CA GLU A 175 -9.71 -22.59 16.54
C GLU A 175 -8.94 -22.95 15.25
N SER A 176 -8.89 -22.06 14.24
CA SER A 176 -8.16 -22.33 12.99
C SER A 176 -6.75 -21.77 12.97
N HIS A 177 -6.36 -20.93 13.93
CA HIS A 177 -5.15 -20.11 13.83
C HIS A 177 -3.87 -20.94 13.75
N ALA A 178 -3.74 -21.98 14.58
CA ALA A 178 -2.55 -22.84 14.57
C ALA A 178 -2.38 -23.58 13.23
N ALA A 179 -3.46 -24.17 12.69
CA ALA A 179 -3.43 -24.88 11.42
C ALA A 179 -3.24 -23.93 10.22
N MET A 180 -3.86 -22.75 10.25
CA MET A 180 -3.65 -21.70 9.24
C MET A 180 -2.21 -21.23 9.21
N LEU A 181 -1.61 -20.96 10.38
CA LEU A 181 -0.23 -20.52 10.50
C LEU A 181 0.73 -21.57 9.93
N ALA A 182 0.58 -22.83 10.34
CA ALA A 182 1.41 -23.94 9.85
C ALA A 182 1.31 -24.12 8.33
N ALA A 183 0.11 -24.00 7.76
CA ALA A 183 -0.10 -24.06 6.31
C ALA A 183 0.60 -22.89 5.60
N TYR A 184 0.47 -21.67 6.11
CA TYR A 184 1.06 -20.49 5.51
C TYR A 184 2.58 -20.45 5.58
N GLU A 185 3.19 -20.96 6.65
CA GLU A 185 4.65 -21.03 6.79
C GLU A 185 5.32 -21.90 5.72
N GLN A 186 4.61 -22.93 5.24
CA GLN A 186 5.09 -23.85 4.21
C GLN A 186 4.66 -23.44 2.79
N GLY A 187 3.90 -22.35 2.68
CA GLY A 187 3.31 -21.89 1.44
C GLY A 187 4.25 -21.06 0.56
N ASN A 188 3.67 -20.42 -0.44
CA ASN A 188 4.32 -19.46 -1.33
C ASN A 188 4.69 -18.14 -0.61
N PRO A 189 5.37 -17.17 -1.26
CA PRO A 189 5.77 -15.92 -0.62
C PRO A 189 4.62 -15.13 0.04
N ASP A 190 3.45 -15.04 -0.60
CA ASP A 190 2.28 -14.34 -0.03
C ASP A 190 1.75 -15.07 1.21
N GLU A 191 1.67 -16.39 1.16
CA GLU A 191 1.27 -17.21 2.30
C GLU A 191 2.23 -17.01 3.47
N ARG A 192 3.55 -17.07 3.24
CA ARG A 192 4.54 -16.82 4.30
C ARG A 192 4.48 -15.39 4.85
N ALA A 193 4.14 -14.41 4.01
CA ALA A 193 3.91 -13.03 4.46
C ALA A 193 2.65 -12.95 5.34
N LEU A 194 1.57 -13.66 5.00
CA LEU A 194 0.38 -13.78 5.85
C LEU A 194 0.72 -14.43 7.20
N ALA A 195 1.56 -15.48 7.23
CA ALA A 195 2.06 -16.06 8.49
C ALA A 195 2.81 -15.01 9.33
N GLY A 196 3.67 -14.19 8.70
CA GLY A 196 4.33 -13.07 9.36
C GLY A 196 3.34 -12.10 10.02
N TRP A 197 2.27 -11.73 9.30
CA TRP A 197 1.20 -10.88 9.82
C TRP A 197 0.38 -11.56 10.93
N MET A 198 0.11 -12.87 10.84
CA MET A 198 -0.54 -13.61 11.91
C MET A 198 0.27 -13.55 13.21
N ARG A 199 1.60 -13.76 13.14
CA ARG A 199 2.47 -13.63 14.32
C ARG A 199 2.48 -12.22 14.88
N ARG A 200 2.61 -11.20 14.02
CA ARG A 200 2.57 -9.78 14.42
C ARG A 200 1.30 -9.41 15.17
N LEU A 201 0.18 -10.05 14.81
CA LEU A 201 -1.15 -9.77 15.37
C LEU A 201 -1.55 -10.75 16.48
N ASN A 202 -0.64 -11.61 16.93
CA ASN A 202 -0.90 -12.66 17.93
C ASN A 202 -2.04 -13.62 17.55
N LEU A 203 -2.15 -13.95 16.25
CA LEU A 203 -3.12 -14.90 15.70
C LEU A 203 -2.48 -16.28 15.50
N THR A 204 -1.81 -16.81 16.53
CA THR A 204 -1.02 -18.05 16.43
C THR A 204 -1.73 -19.30 16.95
N GLY A 205 -2.91 -19.13 17.56
CA GLY A 205 -3.52 -20.13 18.43
C GLY A 205 -2.88 -20.07 19.83
N ALA A 206 -3.66 -20.37 20.88
CA ALA A 206 -3.08 -20.55 22.21
C ALA A 206 -2.06 -21.70 22.13
N ALA A 207 -0.89 -21.52 22.76
CA ALA A 207 -0.07 -22.68 23.12
C ALA A 207 -0.94 -23.60 24.01
N PRO A 208 -0.89 -24.92 23.81
CA PRO A 208 -1.56 -25.86 24.71
C PRO A 208 -1.13 -25.66 26.16
#